data_AF-A0A6A5ZZE5-F1
#
_entry.id   AF-A0A6A5ZZE5-F1
#
_cell.length_a   1.000
_cell.length_b   1.000
_cell.length_c   1.000
_cell.angle_alpha   90.00
_cell.angle_beta   90.00
_cell.angle_gamma   90.00
#
_symmetry.space_group_name_H-M   'P 1'
#
loop_
_entity.id
_entity.type
_entity.pdbx_description
1 polymer ?
#
loop_
_entity_poly.entity_id
_entity_poly.type
_entity_poly.pdbx_seq_one_letter_code
_entity_poly.pdbx_strand_id
1 'polypeptide(L)'
;MVPVATLSANRNNDDLEKQLSNNRPTALTNSTLECLETTSTLTKEQKKMAALEAAEEINHTITIPRKTHTHRLEPGLSLNQRSVQDYPVGYPLQAAFQSSEPGFSIYRAFDYLHSRVILEMQDELRCLEDNLSQLDAEDNNSRRNKCLMSRASDEKQAKRDNKPCSDRTTLLSTIRDKLVSYDEVLMKARELNAFQRPSKRDYRSLRRWFRSKAPLNYEREEEFIKRKEDLITLRQGREWAGFDGWIEECINKLPSRLSKYLFTTPELRKKSDDPLMSFYSISRIEKLASLIITSVIFILLVLPVVAMYKPTSVGGRNSTFDAVGILVVFTLLFSAAMSLLTMAKRHELFAASAAYCAVLVVFISNFSNEGGKG
;
A
#
# COMPACT_ATOMS: atom_id res chain seq x y z
N MET A 1 16.43 -20.54 52.35
CA MET A 1 16.73 -19.40 53.23
C MET A 1 15.90 -18.21 52.74
N VAL A 2 14.98 -17.78 53.58
CA VAL A 2 13.85 -16.81 53.45
C VAL A 2 14.39 -15.38 53.76
N PRO A 3 13.77 -14.20 53.47
CA PRO A 3 12.32 -13.84 53.51
C PRO A 3 11.78 -12.97 52.33
N VAL A 4 10.49 -12.97 51.95
CA VAL A 4 9.19 -12.63 52.60
C VAL A 4 9.10 -11.17 53.09
N ALA A 5 8.34 -10.35 52.36
CA ALA A 5 7.78 -9.08 52.85
C ALA A 5 6.41 -8.82 52.18
N THR A 6 5.35 -9.08 52.93
CA THR A 6 4.00 -8.57 52.78
C THR A 6 3.88 -7.24 53.54
N LEU A 7 3.26 -6.20 52.98
CA LEU A 7 2.57 -5.13 53.74
C LEU A 7 1.81 -4.16 52.81
N SER A 8 0.48 -4.12 53.02
CA SER A 8 -0.40 -2.94 53.11
C SER A 8 -0.46 -1.92 51.96
N ALA A 9 -1.56 -1.95 51.18
CA ALA A 9 -2.11 -0.78 50.50
C ALA A 9 -3.62 -0.97 50.22
N ASN A 10 -4.44 -0.92 51.26
CA ASN A 10 -5.90 -0.88 51.13
C ASN A 10 -6.43 0.28 51.98
N ARG A 11 -6.47 1.50 51.42
CA ARG A 11 -7.09 2.68 52.07
C ARG A 11 -7.37 3.91 51.20
N ASN A 12 -7.22 3.84 49.87
CA ASN A 12 -7.37 5.02 48.99
C ASN A 12 -8.55 4.97 48.01
N ASN A 13 -9.39 3.92 48.01
CA ASN A 13 -10.53 3.84 47.09
C ASN A 13 -11.82 4.48 47.64
N ASP A 14 -11.94 4.64 48.97
CA ASP A 14 -13.18 5.13 49.59
C ASP A 14 -13.36 6.66 49.50
N ASP A 15 -12.28 7.41 49.20
CA ASP A 15 -12.33 8.87 49.04
C ASP A 15 -12.64 9.31 47.60
N LEU A 16 -12.58 8.40 46.62
CA LEU A 16 -12.89 8.72 45.21
C LEU A 16 -14.39 8.61 44.89
N GLU A 17 -15.14 7.74 45.58
CA GLU A 17 -16.58 7.59 45.37
C GLU A 17 -17.42 8.74 45.94
N LYS A 18 -16.90 9.47 46.94
CA LYS A 18 -17.60 10.62 47.54
C LYS A 18 -17.51 11.93 46.74
N GLN A 19 -16.63 12.01 45.74
CA GLN A 19 -16.45 13.22 44.91
C GLN A 19 -17.29 13.20 43.63
N LEU A 20 -17.84 12.05 43.23
CA LEU A 20 -18.63 11.90 42.00
C LEU A 20 -20.16 12.00 42.20
N SER A 21 -20.65 12.10 43.44
CA SER A 21 -22.10 12.15 43.70
C SER A 21 -22.73 13.54 43.61
N ASN A 22 -21.98 14.61 43.31
CA ASN A 22 -22.46 15.99 43.51
C ASN A 22 -22.67 16.86 42.26
N ASN A 23 -22.61 16.30 41.05
CA ASN A 23 -22.95 17.07 39.85
C ASN A 23 -23.96 16.34 38.96
N ARG A 24 -25.24 16.60 39.21
CA ARG A 24 -26.32 16.35 38.26
C ARG A 24 -27.07 17.66 38.03
N PRO A 25 -27.21 18.15 36.78
CA PRO A 25 -28.34 18.97 36.40
C PRO A 25 -29.41 18.07 35.77
N THR A 26 -30.54 18.01 36.45
CA THR A 26 -31.87 17.66 35.92
C THR A 26 -32.28 18.64 34.81
N ALA A 27 -32.63 18.12 33.63
CA ALA A 27 -33.80 18.50 32.82
C ALA A 27 -33.57 18.16 31.33
N LEU A 28 -34.22 17.10 30.83
CA LEU A 28 -34.75 17.03 29.45
C LEU A 28 -35.68 15.81 29.32
N THR A 29 -36.94 16.09 29.67
CA THR A 29 -38.21 15.65 29.07
C THR A 29 -38.49 14.16 28.81
N ASN A 30 -39.64 13.74 29.35
CA ASN A 30 -40.35 12.46 29.24
C ASN A 30 -40.65 11.98 27.79
N SER A 31 -40.22 12.68 26.73
CA SER A 31 -40.46 12.27 25.33
C SER A 31 -39.57 11.11 24.87
N THR A 32 -38.47 10.83 25.56
CA THR A 32 -37.54 9.75 25.21
C THR A 32 -37.95 8.39 25.77
N LEU A 33 -38.79 8.36 26.81
CA LEU A 33 -39.30 7.11 27.39
C LEU A 33 -40.51 6.55 26.63
N GLU A 34 -41.33 7.38 25.99
CA GLU A 34 -42.43 6.90 25.11
C GLU A 34 -41.91 6.27 23.80
N CYS A 35 -40.72 6.66 23.33
CA CYS A 35 -40.12 6.06 22.13
C CYS A 35 -39.52 4.66 22.35
N LEU A 36 -39.28 4.24 23.60
CA LEU A 36 -38.66 2.95 23.91
C LEU A 36 -39.66 1.82 24.13
N GLU A 37 -40.94 2.11 24.41
CA GLU A 37 -41.96 1.06 24.61
C GLU A 37 -42.66 0.62 23.32
N THR A 38 -42.65 1.43 22.25
CA THR A 38 -43.38 1.14 21.00
C THR A 38 -42.62 0.26 19.99
N THR A 39 -41.35 -0.07 20.22
CA THR A 39 -40.55 -0.89 19.27
C THR A 39 -40.59 -2.39 19.53
N SER A 40 -41.36 -2.85 20.52
CA SER A 40 -41.35 -4.26 20.97
C SER A 40 -42.34 -5.19 20.25
N THR A 41 -43.23 -4.69 19.38
CA THR A 41 -44.27 -5.52 18.73
C THR A 41 -44.41 -5.30 17.22
N LEU A 42 -43.30 -5.19 16.49
CA LEU A 42 -43.35 -5.11 15.02
C LEU A 42 -43.01 -6.45 14.37
N THR A 43 -43.97 -6.96 13.60
CA THR A 43 -43.87 -8.23 12.87
C THR A 43 -42.84 -8.16 11.74
N LYS A 44 -42.33 -9.32 11.31
CA LYS A 44 -41.23 -9.46 10.35
C LYS A 44 -41.46 -8.68 9.02
N GLU A 45 -42.71 -8.52 8.62
CA GLU A 45 -43.14 -7.74 7.44
C GLU A 45 -42.97 -6.22 7.64
N GLN A 46 -43.23 -5.69 8.84
CA GLN A 46 -43.09 -4.26 9.13
C GLN A 46 -41.62 -3.83 9.18
N LYS A 47 -40.72 -4.69 9.67
CA LYS A 47 -39.27 -4.45 9.60
C LYS A 47 -38.73 -4.50 8.17
N LYS A 48 -39.33 -5.34 7.32
CA LYS A 48 -38.98 -5.46 5.89
C LYS A 48 -39.44 -4.23 5.10
N MET A 49 -40.62 -3.69 5.40
CA MET A 49 -41.12 -2.45 4.82
C MET A 49 -40.28 -1.24 5.24
N ALA A 50 -39.92 -1.13 6.52
CA ALA A 50 -39.02 -0.06 6.99
C ALA A 50 -37.61 -0.14 6.38
N ALA A 51 -37.10 -1.36 6.13
CA ALA A 51 -35.82 -1.55 5.44
C ALA A 51 -35.90 -1.23 3.94
N LEU A 52 -37.05 -1.46 3.30
CA LEU A 52 -37.32 -1.07 1.91
C LEU A 52 -37.44 0.45 1.76
N GLU A 53 -38.11 1.11 2.71
CA GLU A 53 -38.27 2.56 2.74
C GLU A 53 -36.91 3.26 3.00
N ALA A 54 -36.08 2.72 3.90
CA ALA A 54 -34.70 3.18 4.10
C ALA A 54 -33.80 2.93 2.88
N ALA A 55 -34.01 1.85 2.12
CA ALA A 55 -33.27 1.58 0.88
C ALA A 55 -33.70 2.50 -0.28
N GLU A 56 -34.96 2.94 -0.29
CA GLU A 56 -35.49 3.90 -1.27
C GLU A 56 -34.98 5.33 -1.00
N GLU A 57 -34.84 5.70 0.27
CA GLU A 57 -34.26 6.99 0.71
C GLU A 57 -32.75 7.10 0.39
N ILE A 58 -32.02 5.98 0.43
CA ILE A 58 -30.61 5.90 -0.01
C ILE A 58 -30.49 5.99 -1.54
N ASN A 59 -31.41 5.38 -2.29
CA ASN A 59 -31.41 5.45 -3.76
C ASN A 59 -31.78 6.86 -4.28
N HIS A 60 -32.63 7.59 -3.58
CA HIS A 60 -32.94 9.00 -3.93
C HIS A 60 -31.78 9.97 -3.59
N THR A 61 -30.88 9.58 -2.68
CA THR A 61 -29.70 10.37 -2.29
C THR A 61 -28.46 10.05 -3.13
N ILE A 62 -28.41 8.87 -3.77
CA ILE A 62 -27.29 8.44 -4.64
C ILE A 62 -27.80 8.19 -6.07
N THR A 63 -28.37 9.22 -6.69
CA THR A 63 -28.41 9.29 -8.15
C THR A 63 -27.20 10.09 -8.62
N ILE A 64 -26.08 9.42 -8.87
CA ILE A 64 -24.92 10.04 -9.52
C ILE A 64 -25.33 10.40 -10.95
N PRO A 65 -25.41 11.69 -11.34
CA PRO A 65 -25.74 12.01 -12.73
C PRO A 65 -24.53 11.68 -13.59
N ARG A 66 -24.67 10.64 -14.43
CA ARG A 66 -23.77 10.39 -15.56
C ARG A 66 -24.03 11.47 -16.61
N LYS A 67 -23.50 12.67 -16.39
CA LYS A 67 -23.41 13.72 -17.42
C LYS A 67 -21.98 13.78 -17.92
N THR A 68 -21.75 13.26 -19.12
CA THR A 68 -20.67 13.72 -20.00
C THR A 68 -20.94 15.19 -20.34
N HIS A 69 -20.50 16.09 -19.48
CA HIS A 69 -20.43 17.51 -19.78
C HIS A 69 -18.96 17.85 -20.02
N THR A 70 -18.62 18.08 -21.29
CA THR A 70 -17.46 18.86 -21.69
C THR A 70 -17.62 20.27 -21.14
N HIS A 71 -17.23 20.49 -19.89
CA HIS A 71 -17.10 21.84 -19.33
C HIS A 71 -15.88 22.49 -19.98
N ARG A 72 -16.16 23.38 -20.94
CA ARG A 72 -15.27 24.48 -21.30
C ARG A 72 -14.91 25.21 -19.99
N LEU A 73 -13.64 25.10 -19.58
CA LEU A 73 -13.10 25.76 -18.40
C LEU A 73 -13.22 27.28 -18.58
N GLU A 74 -14.04 27.91 -17.77
CA GLU A 74 -14.01 29.35 -17.52
C GLU A 74 -12.64 29.72 -16.91
N PRO A 75 -11.87 30.65 -17.51
CA PRO A 75 -10.55 31.02 -17.01
C PRO A 75 -10.72 32.01 -15.86
N GLY A 76 -10.84 31.54 -14.62
CA GLY A 76 -11.02 32.48 -13.50
C GLY A 76 -10.90 31.97 -12.07
N LEU A 77 -10.95 30.67 -11.80
CA LEU A 77 -10.76 30.18 -10.42
C LEU A 77 -9.31 29.75 -10.20
N SER A 78 -8.47 30.72 -9.83
CA SER A 78 -7.17 30.40 -9.24
C SER A 78 -7.44 29.62 -7.94
N LEU A 79 -7.16 28.31 -7.95
CA LEU A 79 -7.01 27.54 -6.72
C LEU A 79 -5.94 28.26 -5.90
N ASN A 80 -6.38 28.99 -4.87
CA ASN A 80 -5.52 29.74 -3.97
C ASN A 80 -4.79 28.71 -3.09
N GLN A 81 -3.78 28.07 -3.67
CA GLN A 81 -3.02 27.01 -3.02
C GLN A 81 -2.13 27.68 -1.96
N ARG A 82 -2.62 27.69 -0.72
CA ARG A 82 -1.87 28.16 0.45
C ARG A 82 -0.51 27.48 0.48
N SER A 83 0.52 28.24 0.79
CA SER A 83 1.87 27.71 0.98
C SER A 83 1.86 26.76 2.17
N VAL A 84 2.81 25.81 2.23
CA VAL A 84 2.92 24.90 3.38
C VAL A 84 3.15 25.70 4.68
N GLN A 85 3.83 26.84 4.57
CA GLN A 85 4.18 27.71 5.69
C GLN A 85 2.99 28.50 6.26
N ASP A 86 1.88 28.60 5.52
CA ASP A 86 0.69 29.32 5.96
C ASP A 86 -0.11 28.53 7.03
N TYR A 87 0.24 27.26 7.24
CA TYR A 87 -0.44 26.39 8.20
C TYR A 87 0.16 26.52 9.61
N PRO A 88 -0.68 26.47 10.66
CA PRO A 88 -0.22 26.56 12.04
C PRO A 88 0.66 25.36 12.42
N VAL A 89 1.66 25.62 13.25
CA VAL A 89 2.61 24.61 13.77
C VAL A 89 1.84 23.49 14.48
N GLY A 90 2.29 22.24 14.28
CA GLY A 90 1.61 21.04 14.75
C GLY A 90 1.23 20.08 13.62
N TYR A 91 0.22 19.26 13.89
CA TYR A 91 -0.41 18.39 12.90
C TYR A 91 -0.90 19.10 11.63
N PRO A 92 -1.45 20.33 11.66
CA PRO A 92 -1.85 21.03 10.44
C PRO A 92 -0.67 21.29 9.50
N LEU A 93 0.46 21.74 10.04
CA LEU A 93 1.69 21.94 9.27
C LEU A 93 2.27 20.61 8.75
N GLN A 94 2.25 19.55 9.55
CA GLN A 94 2.66 18.21 9.11
C GLN A 94 1.76 17.69 7.98
N ALA A 95 0.44 17.82 8.12
CA ALA A 95 -0.51 17.40 7.09
C ALA A 95 -0.32 18.20 5.80
N ALA A 96 -0.10 19.52 5.91
CA ALA A 96 0.24 20.37 4.77
C ALA A 96 1.53 19.92 4.08
N PHE A 97 2.56 19.53 4.86
CA PHE A 97 3.81 19.00 4.32
C PHE A 97 3.60 17.64 3.63
N GLN A 98 2.96 16.66 4.27
CA GLN A 98 2.78 15.31 3.70
C GLN A 98 1.80 15.27 2.51
N SER A 99 0.89 16.25 2.41
CA SER A 99 -0.01 16.45 1.27
C SER A 99 0.57 17.39 0.20
N SER A 100 1.73 18.00 0.44
CA SER A 100 2.32 18.97 -0.48
C SER A 100 2.80 18.33 -1.79
N GLU A 101 3.36 17.12 -1.71
CA GLU A 101 3.89 16.36 -2.84
C GLU A 101 3.59 14.86 -2.64
N PRO A 102 3.23 14.11 -3.69
CA PRO A 102 2.97 12.66 -3.58
C PRO A 102 4.13 11.85 -2.99
N GLY A 103 5.39 12.28 -3.19
CA GLY A 103 6.57 11.65 -2.58
C GLY A 103 6.64 11.80 -1.06
N PHE A 104 5.97 12.81 -0.49
CA PHE A 104 5.92 13.06 0.96
C PHE A 104 4.68 12.48 1.65
N SER A 105 3.79 11.82 0.91
CA SER A 105 2.68 11.03 1.45
C SER A 105 3.18 9.72 2.09
N ILE A 106 4.00 9.87 3.13
CA ILE A 106 4.68 8.81 3.87
C ILE A 106 3.96 8.60 5.19
N TYR A 107 3.52 7.37 5.43
CA TYR A 107 2.78 6.99 6.63
C TYR A 107 3.31 5.66 7.18
N ARG A 108 2.90 5.36 8.41
CA ARG A 108 3.23 4.09 9.05
C ARG A 108 2.22 3.02 8.65
N ALA A 109 2.68 1.83 8.27
CA ALA A 109 1.84 0.69 7.87
C ALA A 109 1.32 -0.12 9.07
N PHE A 110 2.06 -0.10 10.19
CA PHE A 110 1.76 -0.88 11.40
C PHE A 110 1.77 -2.39 11.15
N ASP A 111 2.74 -2.90 10.38
CA ASP A 111 2.80 -4.31 9.96
C ASP A 111 2.78 -5.29 11.14
N TYR A 112 3.50 -4.94 12.21
CA TYR A 112 3.55 -5.73 13.43
C TYR A 112 2.19 -5.83 14.14
N LEU A 113 1.42 -4.73 14.19
CA LEU A 113 0.12 -4.74 14.84
C LEU A 113 -0.90 -5.51 14.01
N HIS A 114 -0.89 -5.33 12.69
CA HIS A 114 -1.73 -6.14 11.78
C HIS A 114 -1.44 -7.62 11.95
N SER A 115 -0.15 -8.00 11.98
CA SER A 115 0.25 -9.41 12.21
C SER A 115 -0.26 -9.94 13.54
N ARG A 116 -0.18 -9.16 14.62
CA ARG A 116 -0.70 -9.57 15.94
C ARG A 116 -2.21 -9.78 15.94
N VAL A 117 -2.96 -8.86 15.35
CA VAL A 117 -4.43 -8.97 15.29
C VAL A 117 -4.84 -10.17 14.44
N ILE A 118 -4.15 -10.43 13.32
CA ILE A 118 -4.37 -11.61 12.49
C ILE A 118 -4.11 -12.90 13.28
N LEU A 119 -3.02 -12.96 14.05
CA LEU A 119 -2.70 -14.13 14.88
C LEU A 119 -3.74 -14.36 15.99
N GLU A 120 -4.25 -13.30 16.60
CA GLU A 120 -5.33 -13.38 17.60
C GLU A 120 -6.61 -13.96 16.97
N MET A 121 -7.03 -13.46 15.80
CA MET A 121 -8.19 -13.99 15.08
C MET A 121 -8.00 -15.43 14.62
N GLN A 122 -6.77 -15.85 14.28
CA GLN A 122 -6.47 -17.25 13.96
C GLN A 122 -6.69 -18.17 15.16
N ASP A 123 -6.25 -17.77 16.35
CA ASP A 123 -6.46 -18.58 17.56
C ASP A 123 -7.93 -18.66 17.96
N GLU A 124 -8.68 -17.55 17.80
CA GLU A 124 -10.13 -17.58 18.00
C GLU A 124 -10.83 -18.56 17.04
N LEU A 125 -10.48 -18.52 15.75
CA LEU A 125 -11.04 -19.43 14.75
C LEU A 125 -10.64 -20.88 15.03
N ARG A 126 -9.39 -21.14 15.43
CA ARG A 126 -8.92 -22.47 15.86
C ARG A 126 -9.76 -23.01 17.02
N CYS A 127 -10.03 -22.19 18.04
CA CYS A 127 -10.86 -22.63 19.17
C CYS A 127 -12.30 -22.96 18.72
N LEU A 128 -12.87 -22.21 17.77
CA LEU A 128 -14.19 -22.51 17.21
C LEU A 128 -14.17 -23.80 16.35
N GLU A 129 -13.10 -24.05 15.61
CA GLU A 129 -12.86 -25.27 14.85
C GLU A 129 -12.73 -26.50 15.76
N ASP A 130 -11.98 -26.37 16.86
CA ASP A 130 -11.85 -27.41 17.88
C ASP A 130 -13.21 -27.72 18.52
N ASN A 131 -13.99 -26.70 18.88
CA ASN A 131 -15.35 -26.87 19.41
C ASN A 131 -16.29 -27.55 18.41
N LEU A 132 -16.17 -27.23 17.11
CA LEU A 132 -16.98 -27.86 16.07
C LEU A 132 -16.60 -29.33 15.90
N SER A 133 -15.29 -29.62 15.90
CA SER A 133 -14.75 -30.97 15.85
C SER A 133 -15.19 -31.81 17.05
N GLN A 134 -15.28 -31.19 18.23
CA GLN A 134 -15.81 -31.83 19.43
C GLN A 134 -17.30 -32.18 19.27
N LEU A 135 -18.14 -31.25 18.78
CA LEU A 135 -19.55 -31.54 18.50
C LEU A 135 -19.73 -32.68 17.49
N ASP A 136 -18.88 -32.71 16.47
CA ASP A 136 -18.90 -33.78 15.47
C ASP A 136 -18.49 -35.13 16.06
N ALA A 137 -17.48 -35.15 16.94
CA ALA A 137 -17.09 -36.35 17.67
C ALA A 137 -18.17 -36.84 18.64
N GLU A 138 -18.87 -35.93 19.33
CA GLU A 138 -19.96 -36.25 20.25
C GLU A 138 -21.17 -36.86 19.51
N ASP A 139 -21.48 -36.38 18.31
CA ASP A 139 -22.57 -36.88 17.48
C ASP A 139 -22.20 -38.12 16.65
N ASN A 140 -20.91 -38.45 16.53
CA ASN A 140 -20.40 -39.64 15.84
C ASN A 140 -20.61 -40.92 16.66
N ASN A 141 -21.87 -41.20 17.00
CA ASN A 141 -22.30 -42.42 17.65
C ASN A 141 -23.60 -42.93 17.02
N SER A 142 -23.91 -44.22 17.20
CA SER A 142 -25.07 -44.86 16.55
C SER A 142 -26.43 -44.20 16.88
N ARG A 143 -26.53 -43.42 17.97
CA ARG A 143 -27.75 -42.75 18.39
C ARG A 143 -27.93 -41.38 17.72
N ARG A 144 -26.84 -40.61 17.57
CA ARG A 144 -26.87 -39.21 17.08
C ARG A 144 -26.30 -39.01 15.69
N ASN A 145 -25.79 -40.05 15.03
CA ASN A 145 -25.21 -39.94 13.68
C ASN A 145 -26.15 -39.24 12.66
N LYS A 146 -27.47 -39.35 12.83
CA LYS A 146 -28.45 -38.67 11.98
C LYS A 146 -28.32 -37.13 12.02
N CYS A 147 -27.83 -36.54 13.12
CA CYS A 147 -27.58 -35.12 13.27
C CYS A 147 -26.44 -34.64 12.34
N LEU A 148 -25.39 -35.46 12.17
CA LEU A 148 -24.28 -35.20 11.24
C LEU A 148 -24.73 -35.25 9.78
N MET A 149 -25.62 -36.19 9.46
CA MET A 149 -26.06 -36.43 8.08
C MET A 149 -27.12 -35.43 7.60
N SER A 150 -27.78 -34.72 8.51
CA SER A 150 -28.89 -33.84 8.16
C SER A 150 -29.10 -32.72 9.17
N ARG A 151 -28.98 -31.48 8.71
CA ARG A 151 -29.32 -30.28 9.49
C ARG A 151 -30.75 -30.30 10.04
N ALA A 152 -31.70 -30.83 9.28
CA ALA A 152 -33.08 -30.95 9.75
C ALA A 152 -33.22 -31.96 10.90
N SER A 153 -32.35 -32.98 10.97
CA SER A 153 -32.33 -33.93 12.08
C SER A 153 -31.65 -33.33 13.32
N ASP A 154 -30.59 -32.53 13.11
CA ASP A 154 -29.90 -31.76 14.13
C ASP A 154 -30.82 -30.73 14.82
N GLU A 155 -31.58 -29.96 14.04
CA GLU A 155 -32.58 -29.02 14.56
C GLU A 155 -33.73 -29.73 15.30
N LYS A 156 -34.14 -30.92 14.86
CA LYS A 156 -35.12 -31.75 15.58
C LYS A 156 -34.58 -32.22 16.92
N GLN A 157 -33.29 -32.57 16.99
CA GLN A 157 -32.65 -32.99 18.23
C GLN A 157 -32.56 -31.82 19.22
N ALA A 158 -32.16 -30.63 18.76
CA ALA A 158 -32.17 -29.42 19.59
C ALA A 158 -33.55 -29.11 20.20
N LYS A 159 -34.63 -29.28 19.43
CA LYS A 159 -36.00 -29.12 19.93
C LYS A 159 -36.37 -30.15 21.00
N ARG A 160 -35.89 -31.40 20.88
CA ARG A 160 -36.09 -32.43 21.91
C ARG A 160 -35.34 -32.10 23.20
N ASP A 161 -34.18 -31.48 23.07
CA ASP A 161 -33.35 -31.03 24.18
C ASP A 161 -33.82 -29.67 24.75
N ASN A 162 -35.02 -29.21 24.38
CA ASN A 162 -35.63 -27.92 24.77
C ASN A 162 -34.77 -26.70 24.43
N LYS A 163 -33.92 -26.78 23.40
CA LYS A 163 -33.11 -25.67 22.89
C LYS A 163 -33.81 -24.96 21.74
N PRO A 164 -33.73 -23.61 21.65
CA PRO A 164 -34.34 -22.85 20.57
C PRO A 164 -33.64 -23.08 19.21
N CYS A 165 -32.35 -23.43 19.22
CA CYS A 165 -31.56 -23.71 18.03
C CYS A 165 -30.49 -24.77 18.33
N SER A 166 -29.95 -25.39 17.28
CA SER A 166 -28.83 -26.32 17.40
C SER A 166 -27.55 -25.57 17.74
N ASP A 167 -26.79 -26.11 18.70
CA ASP A 167 -25.47 -25.60 19.09
C ASP A 167 -24.51 -25.55 17.88
N ARG A 168 -24.59 -26.55 16.98
CA ARG A 168 -23.82 -26.57 15.73
C ARG A 168 -24.20 -25.41 14.81
N THR A 169 -25.49 -25.11 14.70
CA THR A 169 -25.97 -24.00 13.86
C THR A 169 -25.51 -22.65 14.42
N THR A 170 -25.56 -22.47 15.74
CA THR A 170 -25.04 -21.24 16.37
C THR A 170 -23.53 -21.11 16.19
N LEU A 171 -22.78 -22.20 16.41
CA LEU A 171 -21.33 -22.21 16.27
C LEU A 171 -20.90 -21.89 14.84
N LEU A 172 -21.55 -22.51 13.84
CA LEU A 172 -21.30 -22.22 12.42
C LEU A 172 -21.69 -20.79 12.04
N SER A 173 -22.68 -20.19 12.68
CA SER A 173 -22.99 -18.76 12.50
C SER A 173 -21.86 -17.89 13.02
N THR A 174 -21.38 -18.16 14.24
CA THR A 174 -20.24 -17.43 14.83
C THR A 174 -18.97 -17.59 14.00
N ILE A 175 -18.68 -18.80 13.50
CA ILE A 175 -17.56 -19.05 12.59
C ILE A 175 -17.70 -18.23 11.31
N ARG A 176 -18.90 -18.20 10.69
CA ARG A 176 -19.14 -17.38 9.48
C ARG A 176 -18.83 -15.91 9.75
N ASP A 177 -19.33 -15.35 10.85
CA ASP A 177 -19.15 -13.92 11.16
C ASP A 177 -17.66 -13.61 11.41
N LYS A 178 -16.95 -14.47 12.16
CA LYS A 178 -15.52 -14.33 12.42
C LYS A 178 -14.65 -14.50 11.17
N LEU A 179 -15.00 -15.43 10.28
CA LEU A 179 -14.30 -15.62 9.01
C LEU A 179 -14.41 -14.37 8.13
N VAL A 180 -15.58 -13.73 8.06
CA VAL A 180 -15.74 -12.48 7.29
C VAL A 180 -14.82 -11.38 7.82
N SER A 181 -14.77 -11.18 9.15
CA SER A 181 -13.87 -10.21 9.76
C SER A 181 -12.40 -10.54 9.54
N TYR A 182 -12.02 -11.82 9.66
CA TYR A 182 -10.66 -12.29 9.40
C TYR A 182 -10.23 -12.04 7.95
N ASP A 183 -11.07 -12.42 6.99
CA ASP A 183 -10.81 -12.25 5.56
C ASP A 183 -10.67 -10.77 5.19
N GLU A 184 -11.52 -9.90 5.77
CA GLU A 184 -11.44 -8.46 5.57
C GLU A 184 -10.09 -7.91 6.04
N VAL A 185 -9.70 -8.19 7.29
CA VAL A 185 -8.42 -7.71 7.84
C VAL A 185 -7.24 -8.27 7.05
N LEU A 186 -7.28 -9.54 6.65
CA LEU A 186 -6.22 -10.17 5.87
C LEU A 186 -6.08 -9.51 4.48
N MET A 187 -7.19 -9.23 3.81
CA MET A 187 -7.19 -8.54 2.53
C MET A 187 -6.67 -7.10 2.66
N LYS A 188 -7.07 -6.37 3.71
CA LYS A 188 -6.54 -5.02 3.99
C LYS A 188 -5.06 -5.03 4.34
N ALA A 189 -4.59 -6.01 5.11
CA ALA A 189 -3.17 -6.18 5.39
C ALA A 189 -2.38 -6.47 4.10
N ARG A 190 -2.93 -7.27 3.18
CA ARG A 190 -2.32 -7.50 1.85
C ARG A 190 -2.27 -6.22 1.02
N GLU A 191 -3.36 -5.46 0.97
CA GLU A 191 -3.39 -4.15 0.28
C GLU A 191 -2.34 -3.20 0.86
N LEU A 192 -2.18 -3.16 2.19
CA LEU A 192 -1.17 -2.35 2.87
C LEU A 192 0.26 -2.78 2.52
N ASN A 193 0.53 -4.08 2.51
CA ASN A 193 1.82 -4.64 2.11
C ASN A 193 2.14 -4.45 0.61
N ALA A 194 1.12 -4.20 -0.22
CA ALA A 194 1.32 -3.89 -1.63
C ALA A 194 1.74 -2.44 -1.88
N PHE A 195 1.61 -1.54 -0.89
CA PHE A 195 2.14 -0.19 -1.02
C PHE A 195 3.67 -0.20 -1.12
N GLN A 196 4.19 0.76 -1.86
CA GLN A 196 5.63 0.92 -2.01
C GLN A 196 6.22 1.52 -0.75
N ARG A 197 7.49 1.21 -0.50
CA ARG A 197 8.28 1.88 0.52
C ARG A 197 8.77 3.23 0.00
N PRO A 198 8.90 4.25 0.86
CA PRO A 198 9.41 5.55 0.45
C PRO A 198 10.85 5.44 -0.07
N SER A 199 11.20 6.26 -1.08
CA SER A 199 12.58 6.37 -1.55
C SER A 199 13.50 6.84 -0.40
N LYS A 200 14.78 6.46 -0.46
CA LYS A 200 15.81 6.94 0.49
C LYS A 200 15.85 8.47 0.52
N ARG A 201 15.65 9.10 -0.64
CA ARG A 201 15.61 10.54 -0.80
C ARG A 201 14.44 11.16 -0.03
N ASP A 202 13.23 10.68 -0.28
CA ASP A 202 12.00 11.24 0.31
C ASP A 202 12.00 11.04 1.83
N TYR A 203 12.45 9.86 2.28
CA TYR A 203 12.66 9.59 3.70
C TYR A 203 13.67 10.56 4.34
N ARG A 204 14.81 10.83 3.68
CA ARG A 204 15.81 11.80 4.16
C ARG A 204 15.25 13.22 4.22
N SER A 205 14.45 13.62 3.22
CA SER A 205 13.79 14.92 3.17
C SER A 205 12.79 15.09 4.31
N LEU A 206 11.93 14.08 4.54
CA LEU A 206 10.99 14.05 5.67
C LEU A 206 11.76 14.17 7.00
N ARG A 207 12.79 13.35 7.20
CA ARG A 207 13.58 13.37 8.44
C ARG A 207 14.31 14.69 8.67
N ARG A 208 14.86 15.29 7.60
CA ARG A 208 15.51 16.60 7.67
C ARG A 208 14.49 17.68 8.03
N TRP A 209 13.30 17.60 7.45
CA TRP A 209 12.21 18.53 7.73
C TRP A 209 11.76 18.45 9.20
N PHE A 210 11.49 17.25 9.71
CA PHE A 210 11.16 17.05 11.13
C PHE A 210 12.26 17.58 12.05
N ARG A 211 13.54 17.32 11.75
CA ARG A 211 14.66 17.85 12.54
C ARG A 211 14.76 19.37 12.51
N SER A 212 14.33 20.00 11.41
CA SER A 212 14.44 21.46 11.23
C SER A 212 13.25 22.23 11.79
N LYS A 213 12.03 21.71 11.60
CA LYS A 213 10.80 22.41 11.99
C LYS A 213 10.26 21.93 13.32
N ALA A 214 10.57 20.71 13.74
CA ALA A 214 10.06 20.07 14.94
C ALA A 214 8.55 20.38 15.13
N PRO A 215 7.71 19.97 14.17
CA PRO A 215 6.30 20.38 14.16
C PRO A 215 5.54 19.84 15.37
N LEU A 216 5.98 18.73 15.97
CA LEU A 216 5.35 18.09 17.11
C LEU A 216 6.18 18.31 18.38
N ASN A 217 5.51 18.46 19.51
CA ASN A 217 6.17 18.68 20.80
C ASN A 217 6.51 17.38 21.54
N TYR A 218 5.81 16.28 21.23
CA TYR A 218 5.94 15.01 21.95
C TYR A 218 6.74 13.99 21.14
N GLU A 219 7.90 13.57 21.66
CA GLU A 219 8.85 12.72 20.92
C GLU A 219 8.24 11.39 20.46
N ARG A 220 7.29 10.82 21.22
CA ARG A 220 6.63 9.56 20.83
C ARG A 220 5.79 9.70 19.56
N GLU A 221 5.27 10.90 19.27
CA GLU A 221 4.53 11.15 18.03
C GLU A 221 5.46 11.23 16.82
N GLU A 222 6.75 11.52 17.01
CA GLU A 222 7.75 11.53 15.94
C GLU A 222 8.48 10.18 15.77
N GLU A 223 8.36 9.28 16.76
CA GLU A 223 9.09 8.02 16.81
C GLU A 223 8.81 7.12 15.60
N PHE A 224 7.62 7.20 15.00
CA PHE A 224 7.28 6.40 13.82
C PHE A 224 8.25 6.62 12.65
N ILE A 225 8.82 7.82 12.52
CA ILE A 225 9.77 8.17 11.45
C ILE A 225 11.09 7.40 11.61
N LYS A 226 11.43 7.00 12.84
CA LYS A 226 12.63 6.19 13.11
C LYS A 226 12.44 4.74 12.61
N ARG A 227 11.19 4.26 12.46
CA ARG A 227 10.85 2.88 12.05
C ARG A 227 10.80 2.75 10.52
N LYS A 228 11.95 2.90 9.87
CA LYS A 228 12.07 2.94 8.40
C LYS A 228 11.39 1.77 7.66
N GLU A 229 11.42 0.57 8.24
CA GLU A 229 10.88 -0.64 7.62
C GLU A 229 9.34 -0.72 7.66
N ASP A 230 8.70 0.04 8.56
CA ASP A 230 7.25 0.09 8.78
C ASP A 230 6.62 1.34 8.10
N LEU A 231 7.36 1.98 7.19
CA LEU A 231 6.92 3.15 6.44
C LEU A 231 6.50 2.76 5.02
N ILE A 232 5.34 3.25 4.62
CA ILE A 232 4.77 3.12 3.28
C ILE A 232 4.55 4.50 2.66
N THR A 233 4.54 4.56 1.33
CA THR A 233 4.11 5.73 0.58
C THR A 233 2.81 5.44 -0.16
N LEU A 234 1.88 6.40 -0.13
CA LEU A 234 0.66 6.36 -0.95
C LEU A 234 0.96 6.62 -2.43
N ARG A 235 2.22 6.92 -2.78
CA ARG A 235 2.65 7.10 -4.16
C ARG A 235 2.45 5.81 -4.96
N GLN A 236 1.54 5.89 -5.92
CA GLN A 236 1.36 4.86 -6.93
C GLN A 236 2.36 5.12 -8.06
N GLY A 237 3.56 4.53 -7.99
CA GLY A 237 4.58 4.87 -8.99
C GLY A 237 5.91 4.12 -8.90
N ARG A 238 6.02 3.09 -9.76
CA ARG A 238 7.24 2.49 -10.36
C ARG A 238 8.41 2.18 -9.40
N GLU A 239 8.66 0.88 -9.23
CA GLU A 239 9.64 0.21 -8.37
C GLU A 239 11.11 0.48 -8.78
N TRP A 240 11.56 1.72 -8.85
CA TRP A 240 12.92 2.05 -9.27
C TRP A 240 13.99 1.77 -8.19
N ALA A 241 13.75 0.93 -7.18
CA ALA A 241 14.66 0.81 -6.02
C ALA A 241 16.14 0.52 -6.39
N GLY A 242 16.39 -0.19 -7.50
CA GLY A 242 17.75 -0.45 -8.00
C GLY A 242 18.37 0.71 -8.78
N PHE A 243 17.60 1.43 -9.60
CA PHE A 243 18.08 2.53 -10.45
C PHE A 243 18.04 3.89 -9.75
N ASP A 244 17.15 4.05 -8.75
CA ASP A 244 16.96 5.29 -8.00
C ASP A 244 18.24 5.71 -7.29
N GLY A 245 19.03 4.76 -6.78
CA GLY A 245 20.35 5.06 -6.23
C GLY A 245 21.33 5.64 -7.26
N TRP A 246 21.30 5.15 -8.50
CA TRP A 246 22.15 5.66 -9.58
C TRP A 246 21.64 6.99 -10.14
N ILE A 247 20.31 7.17 -10.25
CA ILE A 247 19.72 8.48 -10.58
C ILE A 247 20.06 9.50 -9.49
N GLU A 248 19.91 9.14 -8.21
CA GLU A 248 20.22 10.01 -7.07
C GLU A 248 21.70 10.45 -7.13
N GLU A 249 22.61 9.52 -7.44
CA GLU A 249 24.02 9.82 -7.67
C GLU A 249 24.24 10.75 -8.87
N CYS A 250 23.59 10.50 -10.00
CA CYS A 250 23.63 11.38 -11.17
C CYS A 250 23.09 12.78 -10.88
N ILE A 251 21.97 12.88 -10.15
CA ILE A 251 21.37 14.17 -9.74
C ILE A 251 22.29 14.91 -8.76
N ASN A 252 22.93 14.21 -7.84
CA ASN A 252 23.88 14.81 -6.89
C ASN A 252 25.16 15.30 -7.58
N LYS A 253 25.58 14.63 -8.66
CA LYS A 253 26.71 15.07 -9.51
C LYS A 253 26.36 16.26 -10.40
N LEU A 254 25.08 16.47 -10.72
CA LEU A 254 24.65 17.69 -11.40
C LEU A 254 24.82 18.89 -10.47
N PRO A 255 25.33 20.04 -10.96
CA PRO A 255 25.46 21.22 -10.12
C PRO A 255 24.07 21.68 -9.65
N SER A 256 24.00 22.10 -8.39
CA SER A 256 22.75 22.43 -7.70
C SER A 256 21.86 23.46 -8.41
N ARG A 257 22.46 24.30 -9.27
CA ARG A 257 21.74 25.25 -10.14
C ARG A 257 21.00 24.57 -11.28
N LEU A 258 21.64 23.61 -11.95
CA LEU A 258 21.03 22.82 -13.03
C LEU A 258 19.93 21.92 -12.47
N SER A 259 20.15 21.28 -11.32
CA SER A 259 19.12 20.45 -10.69
C SER A 259 17.89 21.27 -10.28
N LYS A 260 18.07 22.45 -9.70
CA LYS A 260 16.96 23.36 -9.34
C LYS A 260 16.28 24.02 -10.54
N TYR A 261 16.95 24.11 -11.69
CA TYR A 261 16.39 24.65 -12.92
C TYR A 261 15.60 23.59 -13.70
N LEU A 262 16.18 22.39 -13.85
CA LEU A 262 15.54 21.29 -14.56
C LEU A 262 14.35 20.72 -13.78
N PHE A 263 14.49 20.52 -12.47
CA PHE A 263 13.53 19.71 -11.72
C PHE A 263 12.57 20.50 -10.83
N THR A 264 12.75 21.81 -10.63
CA THR A 264 11.80 22.62 -9.85
C THR A 264 10.85 23.35 -10.78
N THR A 265 9.55 23.07 -10.72
CA THR A 265 8.53 23.81 -11.48
C THR A 265 8.27 25.19 -10.84
N PRO A 266 7.86 26.20 -11.62
CA PRO A 266 7.51 27.52 -11.09
C PRO A 266 6.32 27.47 -10.12
N GLU A 267 5.44 26.49 -10.27
CA GLU A 267 4.31 26.24 -9.35
C GLU A 267 4.76 25.66 -7.99
N LEU A 268 5.75 24.75 -7.98
CA LEU A 268 6.35 24.24 -6.74
C LEU A 268 7.15 25.31 -6.00
N ARG A 269 7.78 26.26 -6.72
CA ARG A 269 8.48 27.40 -6.09
C ARG A 269 7.53 28.35 -5.36
N LYS A 270 6.28 28.46 -5.80
CA LYS A 270 5.26 29.28 -5.12
C LYS A 270 4.69 28.60 -3.88
N LYS A 271 4.84 27.28 -3.74
CA LYS A 271 4.25 26.49 -2.65
C LYS A 271 5.10 26.50 -1.37
N SER A 272 6.36 26.90 -1.45
CA SER A 272 7.26 27.00 -0.29
C SER A 272 8.47 27.90 -0.53
N ASP A 273 8.69 28.85 0.38
CA ASP A 273 9.87 29.72 0.45
C ASP A 273 11.04 29.12 1.26
N ASP A 274 10.90 27.92 1.83
CA ASP A 274 11.92 27.35 2.71
C ASP A 274 13.13 26.75 1.95
N PRO A 275 14.37 27.23 2.19
CA PRO A 275 15.58 26.74 1.53
C PRO A 275 15.95 25.29 1.87
N LEU A 276 15.37 24.70 2.93
CA LEU A 276 15.63 23.32 3.34
C LEU A 276 14.71 22.31 2.67
N MET A 277 13.63 22.77 2.03
CA MET A 277 12.70 21.92 1.29
C MET A 277 12.94 22.03 -0.21
N SER A 278 13.72 21.10 -0.74
CA SER A 278 13.86 20.97 -2.17
C SER A 278 12.69 20.14 -2.72
N PHE A 279 11.63 20.81 -3.18
CA PHE A 279 10.56 20.19 -3.95
C PHE A 279 11.05 19.89 -5.36
N TYR A 280 10.98 18.63 -5.76
CA TYR A 280 11.37 18.21 -7.11
C TYR A 280 10.13 17.71 -7.83
N SER A 281 9.90 18.19 -9.05
CA SER A 281 8.78 17.72 -9.86
C SER A 281 9.02 16.25 -10.26
N ILE A 282 8.21 15.37 -9.66
CA ILE A 282 8.19 13.92 -9.92
C ILE A 282 8.14 13.63 -11.42
N SER A 283 7.23 14.30 -12.15
CA SER A 283 7.06 14.09 -13.59
C SER A 283 8.31 14.44 -14.41
N ARG A 284 9.16 15.36 -13.93
CA ARG A 284 10.41 15.71 -14.63
C ARG A 284 11.52 14.73 -14.30
N ILE A 285 11.59 14.23 -13.07
CA ILE A 285 12.50 13.15 -12.70
C ILE A 285 12.18 11.90 -13.52
N GLU A 286 10.91 11.54 -13.65
CA GLU A 286 10.48 10.37 -14.43
C GLU A 286 10.78 10.53 -15.93
N LYS A 287 10.62 11.74 -16.49
CA LYS A 287 11.01 12.04 -17.87
C LYS A 287 12.52 11.95 -18.07
N LEU A 288 13.32 12.49 -17.14
CA LEU A 288 14.77 12.40 -17.20
C LEU A 288 15.24 10.95 -17.06
N ALA A 289 14.70 10.20 -16.09
CA ALA A 289 14.98 8.78 -15.93
C ALA A 289 14.69 8.04 -17.24
N SER A 290 13.51 8.27 -17.83
CA SER A 290 13.13 7.68 -19.11
C SER A 290 14.09 8.08 -20.24
N LEU A 291 14.54 9.33 -20.30
CA LEU A 291 15.52 9.82 -21.29
C LEU A 291 16.90 9.15 -21.13
N ILE A 292 17.37 9.00 -19.88
CA ILE A 292 18.66 8.37 -19.63
C ILE A 292 18.61 6.90 -20.04
N ILE A 293 17.50 6.21 -19.72
CA ILE A 293 17.33 4.79 -20.05
C ILE A 293 17.24 4.59 -21.55
N THR A 294 16.45 5.40 -22.26
CA THR A 294 16.39 5.33 -23.72
C THR A 294 17.74 5.64 -24.35
N SER A 295 18.51 6.59 -23.78
CA SER A 295 19.88 6.88 -24.23
C SER A 295 20.82 5.70 -24.01
N VAL A 296 20.81 5.06 -22.83
CA VAL A 296 21.63 3.87 -22.55
C VAL A 296 21.28 2.72 -23.48
N ILE A 297 19.98 2.44 -23.67
CA ILE A 297 19.51 1.41 -24.60
C ILE A 297 19.96 1.72 -26.03
N PHE A 298 19.81 2.97 -26.48
CA PHE A 298 20.24 3.39 -27.81
C PHE A 298 21.75 3.22 -28.01
N ILE A 299 22.57 3.61 -27.04
CA ILE A 299 24.02 3.42 -27.09
C ILE A 299 24.35 1.94 -27.19
N LEU A 300 23.74 1.08 -26.35
CA LEU A 300 23.97 -0.37 -26.40
C LEU A 300 23.52 -1.01 -27.72
N LEU A 301 22.50 -0.47 -28.39
CA LEU A 301 22.09 -0.94 -29.72
C LEU A 301 23.09 -0.57 -30.82
N VAL A 302 23.63 0.66 -30.80
CA VAL A 302 24.50 1.19 -31.86
C VAL A 302 25.96 0.76 -31.70
N LEU A 303 26.45 0.69 -30.46
CA LEU A 303 27.87 0.50 -30.16
C LEU A 303 28.46 -0.79 -30.75
N PRO A 304 27.73 -1.92 -30.82
CA PRO A 304 28.28 -3.15 -31.40
C PRO A 304 28.43 -3.06 -32.91
N VAL A 305 27.50 -2.40 -33.59
CA VAL A 305 27.58 -2.15 -35.04
C VAL A 305 28.84 -1.33 -35.35
N VAL A 306 29.13 -0.31 -34.53
CA VAL A 306 30.35 0.50 -34.67
C VAL A 306 31.60 -0.26 -34.24
N ALA A 307 31.54 -1.03 -33.15
CA ALA A 307 32.67 -1.82 -32.66
C ALA A 307 33.09 -2.90 -33.67
N MET A 308 32.14 -3.44 -34.44
CA MET A 308 32.43 -4.37 -35.54
C MET A 308 33.18 -3.73 -36.71
N TYR A 309 33.20 -2.39 -36.85
CA TYR A 309 33.90 -1.72 -37.94
C TYR A 309 35.43 -1.83 -37.84
N LYS A 310 36.00 -1.90 -36.63
CA LYS A 310 37.45 -1.90 -36.39
C LYS A 310 38.16 -3.25 -36.65
N PRO A 311 37.63 -4.42 -36.21
CA PRO A 311 38.26 -5.72 -36.45
C PRO A 311 38.05 -6.24 -37.88
N THR A 312 36.98 -5.80 -38.55
CA THR A 312 36.59 -6.29 -39.88
C THR A 312 37.46 -5.72 -41.01
N SER A 313 38.13 -4.58 -40.80
CA SER A 313 39.05 -4.02 -41.81
C SER A 313 40.38 -4.78 -41.93
N VAL A 314 40.68 -5.67 -40.98
CA VAL A 314 41.89 -6.50 -40.97
C VAL A 314 41.44 -7.95 -41.10
N GLY A 315 41.37 -8.45 -42.34
CA GLY A 315 40.75 -9.71 -42.76
C GLY A 315 41.44 -11.00 -42.28
N GLY A 316 41.62 -11.17 -40.96
CA GLY A 316 42.14 -12.39 -40.35
C GLY A 316 41.03 -13.31 -39.82
N ARG A 317 41.29 -14.63 -39.80
CA ARG A 317 40.38 -15.66 -39.26
C ARG A 317 40.15 -15.53 -37.74
N ASN A 318 41.02 -14.80 -37.04
CA ASN A 318 40.85 -14.45 -35.62
C ASN A 318 39.80 -13.35 -35.43
N SER A 319 39.58 -12.51 -36.45
CA SER A 319 38.65 -11.38 -36.41
C SER A 319 37.18 -11.81 -36.31
N THR A 320 36.82 -13.00 -36.81
CA THR A 320 35.44 -13.54 -36.71
C THR A 320 35.12 -14.10 -35.33
N PHE A 321 36.08 -14.74 -34.65
CA PHE A 321 35.89 -15.16 -33.26
C PHE A 321 35.82 -13.97 -32.30
N ASP A 322 36.67 -12.95 -32.52
CA ASP A 322 36.61 -11.68 -31.77
C ASP A 322 35.28 -10.95 -32.00
N ALA A 323 34.80 -10.92 -33.23
CA ALA A 323 33.49 -10.42 -33.61
C ALA A 323 32.35 -11.11 -32.84
N VAL A 324 32.30 -12.45 -32.85
CA VAL A 324 31.29 -13.21 -32.10
C VAL A 324 31.38 -12.93 -30.60
N GLY A 325 32.59 -12.82 -30.04
CA GLY A 325 32.80 -12.45 -28.64
C GLY A 325 32.22 -11.09 -28.29
N ILE A 326 32.48 -10.08 -29.13
CA ILE A 326 31.92 -8.72 -28.99
C ILE A 326 30.38 -8.78 -28.99
N LEU A 327 29.77 -9.52 -29.93
CA LEU A 327 28.31 -9.64 -30.01
C LEU A 327 27.72 -10.25 -28.74
N VAL A 328 28.28 -11.38 -28.26
CA VAL A 328 27.80 -12.04 -27.04
C VAL A 328 27.87 -11.10 -25.84
N VAL A 329 28.99 -10.38 -25.66
CA VAL A 329 29.16 -9.42 -24.56
C VAL A 329 28.12 -8.30 -24.64
N PHE A 330 27.90 -7.71 -25.81
CA PHE A 330 26.92 -6.62 -25.93
C PHE A 330 25.48 -7.08 -25.85
N THR A 331 25.14 -8.28 -26.33
CA THR A 331 23.85 -8.92 -26.09
C THR A 331 23.60 -9.11 -24.59
N LEU A 332 24.59 -9.59 -23.84
CA LEU A 332 24.48 -9.73 -22.39
C LEU A 332 24.32 -8.38 -21.68
N LEU A 333 25.10 -7.36 -22.09
CA LEU A 333 24.97 -6.01 -21.54
C LEU A 333 23.62 -5.37 -21.86
N PHE A 334 23.09 -5.55 -23.07
CA PHE A 334 21.76 -5.09 -23.46
C PHE A 334 20.68 -5.77 -22.63
N SER A 335 20.75 -7.09 -22.49
CA SER A 335 19.79 -7.87 -21.69
C SER A 335 19.84 -7.45 -20.21
N ALA A 336 21.05 -7.27 -19.65
CA ALA A 336 21.24 -6.77 -18.29
C ALA A 336 20.71 -5.34 -18.12
N ALA A 337 21.02 -4.43 -19.04
CA ALA A 337 20.53 -3.05 -19.00
C ALA A 337 19.00 -3.02 -19.10
N MET A 338 18.39 -3.78 -20.00
CA MET A 338 16.94 -3.88 -20.09
C MET A 338 16.33 -4.46 -18.81
N SER A 339 16.91 -5.53 -18.25
CA SER A 339 16.41 -6.14 -17.01
C SER A 339 16.51 -5.21 -15.80
N LEU A 340 17.59 -4.44 -15.70
CA LEU A 340 17.89 -3.62 -14.52
C LEU A 340 17.27 -2.22 -14.61
N LEU A 341 17.14 -1.69 -15.82
CA LEU A 341 16.67 -0.33 -16.07
C LEU A 341 15.19 -0.27 -16.48
N THR A 342 14.59 -1.38 -16.89
CA THR A 342 13.20 -1.40 -17.34
C THR A 342 12.36 -2.41 -16.57
N MET A 343 11.05 -2.17 -16.50
CA MET A 343 10.07 -3.10 -15.94
C MET A 343 9.66 -4.16 -16.98
N ALA A 344 10.62 -4.59 -17.82
CA ALA A 344 10.34 -5.56 -18.86
C ALA A 344 10.00 -6.91 -18.21
N LYS A 345 8.85 -7.48 -18.60
CA LYS A 345 8.51 -8.83 -18.16
C LYS A 345 9.51 -9.82 -18.73
N ARG A 346 9.65 -10.99 -18.07
CA ARG A 346 10.60 -12.04 -18.52
C ARG A 346 10.44 -12.36 -20.02
N HIS A 347 9.22 -12.46 -20.52
CA HIS A 347 8.96 -12.74 -21.94
C HIS A 347 9.30 -11.55 -22.86
N GLU A 348 9.11 -10.31 -22.42
CA GLU A 348 9.50 -9.10 -23.18
C GLU A 348 11.02 -9.03 -23.33
N LEU A 349 11.75 -9.36 -22.25
CA LEU A 349 13.21 -9.41 -22.25
C LEU A 349 13.74 -10.50 -23.20
N PHE A 350 13.13 -11.70 -23.21
CA PHE A 350 13.50 -12.76 -24.16
C PHE A 350 13.24 -12.36 -25.61
N ALA A 351 12.06 -11.79 -25.89
CA ALA A 351 11.71 -11.35 -27.24
C ALA A 351 12.67 -10.26 -27.75
N ALA A 352 12.96 -9.27 -26.91
CA ALA A 352 13.86 -8.18 -27.28
C ALA A 352 15.33 -8.64 -27.43
N SER A 353 15.79 -9.54 -26.56
CA SER A 353 17.14 -10.13 -26.68
C SER A 353 17.27 -10.98 -27.95
N ALA A 354 16.25 -11.77 -28.30
CA ALA A 354 16.23 -12.57 -29.52
C ALA A 354 16.23 -11.69 -30.78
N ALA A 355 15.39 -10.64 -30.81
CA ALA A 355 15.37 -9.67 -31.91
C ALA A 355 16.73 -8.98 -32.08
N TYR A 356 17.36 -8.59 -30.96
CA TYR A 356 18.67 -7.96 -30.97
C TYR A 356 19.77 -8.91 -31.49
N CYS A 357 19.80 -10.16 -31.02
CA CYS A 357 20.69 -11.20 -31.54
C CYS A 357 20.52 -11.38 -33.05
N ALA A 358 19.28 -11.46 -33.54
CA ALA A 358 19.01 -11.65 -34.96
C ALA A 358 19.60 -10.51 -35.80
N VAL A 359 19.44 -9.26 -35.36
CA VAL A 359 20.02 -8.08 -36.03
C VAL A 359 21.54 -8.18 -36.08
N LEU A 360 22.19 -8.48 -34.95
CA LEU A 360 23.65 -8.60 -34.87
C LEU A 360 24.20 -9.74 -35.75
N VAL A 361 23.50 -10.88 -35.79
CA VAL A 361 23.87 -12.04 -36.64
C VAL A 361 23.74 -11.72 -38.14
N VAL A 362 22.74 -10.93 -38.54
CA VAL A 362 22.63 -10.47 -39.94
C VAL A 362 23.79 -9.55 -40.30
N PHE A 363 24.19 -8.65 -39.39
CA PHE A 363 25.34 -7.76 -39.63
C PHE A 363 26.64 -8.54 -39.83
N ILE A 364 26.97 -9.51 -38.97
CA ILE A 364 28.19 -10.33 -39.13
C ILE A 364 28.16 -11.17 -40.41
N SER A 365 26.98 -11.69 -40.82
CA SER A 365 26.84 -12.43 -42.07
C SER A 365 27.14 -11.57 -43.30
N ASN A 366 26.72 -10.29 -43.28
CA ASN A 366 27.01 -9.37 -44.38
C ASN A 366 28.50 -9.01 -44.46
N PHE A 367 29.13 -8.69 -43.33
CA PHE A 367 30.56 -8.36 -43.28
C PHE A 367 31.48 -9.53 -43.66
N SER A 368 31.10 -10.76 -43.27
CA SER A 368 31.87 -11.96 -43.63
C SER A 368 31.85 -12.25 -45.13
N ASN A 369 30.82 -11.79 -45.86
CA ASN A 369 30.65 -12.05 -47.29
C ASN A 369 31.45 -11.06 -48.18
N GLU A 370 31.74 -9.85 -47.68
CA GLU A 370 32.57 -8.88 -48.41
C GLU A 370 34.07 -9.20 -48.36
N GLY A 371 34.55 -9.80 -47.27
CA GLY A 371 35.95 -10.24 -47.13
C GLY A 371 36.34 -11.44 -48.00
N GLY A 372 35.38 -12.12 -48.64
CA GLY A 372 35.59 -13.30 -49.49
C GLY A 372 35.69 -13.02 -51.00
N LYS A 373 35.65 -11.76 -51.43
CA LYS A 373 35.73 -11.34 -52.84
C LYS A 373 37.06 -10.67 -53.24
N GLY A 374 38.09 -10.75 -52.39
CA GLY A 374 39.44 -10.23 -52.65
C GLY A 374 40.36 -11.25 -53.30
#